data_AF-A0A5D2K2U5-F1
#
_entry.id   AF-A0A5D2K2U5-F1
#
_cell.length_a   1.000
_cell.length_b   1.000
_cell.length_c   1.000
_cell.angle_alpha   90.00
_cell.angle_beta   90.00
_cell.angle_gamma   90.00
#
_symmetry.space_group_name_H-M   'P 1'
#
loop_
_entity.id
_entity.type
_entity.pdbx_description
1 polymer ?
#
loop_
_entity_poly.entity_id
_entity_poly.type
_entity_poly.pdbx_seq_one_letter_code
_entity_poly.pdbx_strand_id
1 'polypeptide(L)'
;MDERDAAIKEKLASVKDTSEEVKQLEEQAAAIMRAARAEIAAALNKMKKETQLEVEEKLAEGRKKVEVELQEALANLENQKEETIKSLDSQIAALSQDIVKKVLPL
;
A
#
# COMPACT_ATOMS: atom_id res chain seq x y z
N MET A 1 -6.64 -69.13 -36.50
CA MET A 1 -7.02 -67.76 -36.92
C MET A 1 -7.65 -67.04 -35.74
N ASP A 2 -8.51 -67.72 -34.98
CA ASP A 2 -9.21 -67.20 -33.80
C ASP A 2 -8.34 -66.63 -32.67
N GLU A 3 -7.19 -67.23 -32.35
CA GLU A 3 -6.30 -66.71 -31.30
C GLU A 3 -5.69 -65.34 -31.66
N ARG A 4 -5.42 -65.12 -32.95
CA ARG A 4 -4.90 -63.82 -33.42
C ARG A 4 -5.99 -62.74 -33.34
N ASP A 5 -7.22 -63.08 -33.71
CA ASP A 5 -8.34 -62.15 -33.60
C ASP A 5 -8.71 -61.84 -32.15
N ALA A 6 -8.63 -62.82 -31.25
CA ALA A 6 -8.82 -62.61 -29.82
C ALA A 6 -7.77 -61.66 -29.23
N ALA A 7 -6.48 -61.87 -29.54
CA ALA A 7 -5.40 -61.01 -29.09
C ALA A 7 -5.50 -59.57 -29.66
N ILE A 8 -5.97 -59.42 -30.89
CA ILE A 8 -6.20 -58.10 -31.50
C ILE A 8 -7.38 -57.38 -30.83
N LYS A 9 -8.48 -58.09 -30.54
CA LYS A 9 -9.64 -57.53 -29.82
C LYS A 9 -9.30 -57.10 -28.40
N GLU A 10 -8.50 -57.89 -27.68
CA GLU A 10 -8.03 -57.56 -26.33
C GLU A 10 -7.15 -56.31 -26.34
N LYS A 11 -6.20 -56.22 -27.27
CA LYS A 11 -5.37 -55.01 -27.44
C LYS A 11 -6.21 -53.78 -27.80
N LEU A 12 -7.21 -53.92 -28.66
CA LEU A 12 -8.13 -52.83 -28.99
C LEU A 12 -8.95 -52.37 -27.77
N ALA A 13 -9.41 -53.31 -26.94
CA ALA A 13 -10.11 -52.99 -25.70
C ALA A 13 -9.20 -52.25 -24.71
N SER A 14 -7.95 -52.71 -24.54
CA SER A 14 -6.95 -52.04 -23.69
C SER A 14 -6.59 -50.63 -24.19
N VAL A 15 -6.45 -50.43 -25.50
CA VAL A 15 -6.21 -49.09 -26.08
C VAL A 15 -7.42 -48.16 -25.84
N LYS A 16 -8.63 -48.68 -25.90
CA LYS A 16 -9.83 -47.90 -25.61
C LYS A 16 -9.90 -47.50 -24.13
N ASP A 17 -9.64 -48.47 -23.24
CA ASP A 17 -9.65 -48.27 -21.79
C ASP A 17 -8.59 -47.23 -21.35
N THR A 18 -7.36 -47.41 -21.82
CA THR A 18 -6.27 -46.44 -21.58
C THR A 18 -6.58 -45.05 -22.15
N SER A 19 -7.29 -44.95 -23.28
CA SER A 19 -7.70 -43.65 -23.84
C SER A 19 -8.76 -42.95 -22.98
N GLU A 20 -9.66 -43.72 -22.34
CA GLU A 20 -10.65 -43.18 -21.41
C GLU A 20 -9.99 -42.75 -20.09
N GLU A 21 -9.05 -43.53 -19.58
CA GLU A 21 -8.26 -43.16 -18.40
C GLU A 21 -7.44 -41.88 -18.63
N VAL A 22 -6.78 -41.74 -19.78
CA VAL A 22 -6.01 -40.53 -20.13
C VAL A 22 -6.91 -39.30 -20.15
N LYS A 23 -8.13 -39.40 -20.72
CA LYS A 23 -9.10 -38.29 -20.71
C LYS A 23 -9.53 -37.91 -19.29
N GLN A 24 -9.75 -38.88 -18.42
CA GLN A 24 -10.08 -38.61 -17.01
C GLN A 24 -8.92 -37.93 -16.28
N LEU A 25 -7.67 -38.36 -16.52
CA LEU A 25 -6.48 -37.73 -15.95
C LEU A 25 -6.32 -36.28 -16.44
N GLU A 26 -6.56 -36.01 -17.72
CA GLU A 26 -6.56 -34.65 -18.27
C GLU A 26 -7.63 -33.75 -17.63
N GLU A 27 -8.84 -34.28 -17.44
CA GLU A 27 -9.94 -33.54 -16.80
C GLU A 27 -9.63 -33.26 -15.32
N GLN A 28 -9.09 -34.24 -14.60
CA GLN A 28 -8.65 -34.06 -13.21
C GLN A 28 -7.52 -33.03 -13.10
N ALA A 29 -6.52 -33.09 -14.00
CA ALA A 29 -5.44 -32.10 -14.03
C ALA A 29 -5.98 -30.69 -14.30
N ALA A 30 -6.92 -30.54 -15.24
CA ALA A 30 -7.57 -29.27 -15.52
C ALA A 30 -8.39 -28.76 -14.32
N ALA A 31 -9.09 -29.64 -13.62
CA ALA A 31 -9.85 -29.31 -12.41
C ALA A 31 -8.92 -28.84 -11.28
N ILE A 32 -7.81 -29.56 -11.04
CA ILE A 32 -6.80 -29.19 -10.04
C ILE A 32 -6.20 -27.82 -10.36
N MET A 33 -5.82 -27.58 -11.62
CA MET A 33 -5.29 -26.27 -12.02
C MET A 33 -6.30 -25.14 -11.83
N ARG A 34 -7.59 -25.37 -12.13
CA ARG A 34 -8.64 -24.37 -11.90
C ARG A 34 -8.84 -24.10 -10.41
N ALA A 35 -8.87 -25.13 -9.58
CA ALA A 35 -9.00 -25.01 -8.14
C ALA A 35 -7.82 -24.22 -7.55
N ALA A 36 -6.58 -24.59 -7.90
CA ALA A 36 -5.39 -23.89 -7.43
C ALA A 36 -5.39 -22.40 -7.85
N ARG A 37 -5.79 -22.09 -9.09
CA ARG A 37 -5.93 -20.69 -9.53
C ARG A 37 -6.98 -19.92 -8.74
N ALA A 38 -8.12 -20.54 -8.45
CA ALA A 38 -9.19 -19.92 -7.67
C ALA A 38 -8.76 -19.66 -6.22
N GLU A 39 -8.07 -20.63 -5.60
CA GLU A 39 -7.53 -20.50 -4.25
C GLU A 39 -6.48 -19.38 -4.16
N ILE A 40 -5.55 -19.32 -5.10
CA ILE A 40 -4.54 -18.26 -5.16
C ILE A 40 -5.21 -16.90 -5.35
N ALA A 41 -6.19 -16.79 -6.24
CA ALA A 41 -6.92 -15.54 -6.46
C ALA A 41 -7.68 -15.09 -5.20
N ALA A 42 -8.32 -16.02 -4.49
CA ALA A 42 -9.01 -15.73 -3.24
C ALA A 42 -8.03 -15.28 -2.14
N ALA A 43 -6.90 -15.99 -1.99
CA ALA A 43 -5.87 -15.64 -1.03
C ALA A 43 -5.24 -14.26 -1.33
N LEU A 44 -4.94 -13.98 -2.60
CA LEU A 44 -4.41 -12.67 -3.03
C LEU A 44 -5.41 -11.55 -2.76
N ASN A 45 -6.70 -11.75 -3.05
CA ASN A 45 -7.72 -10.74 -2.79
C ASN A 45 -7.90 -10.49 -1.29
N LYS A 46 -7.88 -11.54 -0.46
CA LYS A 46 -7.93 -11.41 0.99
C LYS A 46 -6.72 -10.63 1.51
N MET A 47 -5.51 -11.05 1.14
CA MET A 47 -4.28 -10.39 1.56
C MET A 47 -4.21 -8.94 1.06
N LYS A 48 -4.63 -8.67 -0.17
CA LYS A 48 -4.75 -7.30 -0.70
C LYS A 48 -5.67 -6.43 0.15
N LYS A 49 -6.84 -6.94 0.56
CA LYS A 49 -7.77 -6.18 1.38
C LYS A 49 -7.22 -5.92 2.78
N GLU A 50 -6.62 -6.93 3.40
CA GLU A 50 -6.01 -6.80 4.74
C GLU A 50 -4.85 -5.80 4.71
N THR A 51 -3.93 -5.92 3.75
CA THR A 51 -2.81 -4.98 3.59
C THR A 51 -3.26 -3.57 3.24
N GLN A 52 -4.32 -3.39 2.43
CA GLN A 52 -4.88 -2.07 2.17
C GLN A 52 -5.36 -1.40 3.46
N LEU A 53 -6.08 -2.13 4.30
CA LEU A 53 -6.57 -1.61 5.59
C LEU A 53 -5.41 -1.24 6.52
N GLU A 54 -4.39 -2.11 6.63
CA GLU A 54 -3.22 -1.85 7.47
C GLU A 54 -2.43 -0.61 6.99
N VAL A 55 -2.29 -0.43 5.68
CA VAL A 55 -1.62 0.73 5.10
C VAL A 55 -2.45 2.01 5.30
N GLU A 56 -3.77 1.94 5.17
CA GLU A 56 -4.66 3.07 5.44
C GLU A 56 -4.60 3.51 6.90
N GLU A 57 -4.57 2.55 7.83
CA GLU A 57 -4.40 2.82 9.26
C GLU A 57 -3.05 3.50 9.55
N LYS A 58 -1.95 2.93 9.05
CA LYS A 58 -0.61 3.53 9.19
C LYS A 58 -0.52 4.93 8.56
N LEU A 59 -1.18 5.15 7.42
CA LEU A 59 -1.27 6.47 6.79
C LEU A 59 -2.07 7.46 7.65
N ALA A 60 -3.18 7.03 8.25
CA ALA A 60 -3.98 7.86 9.14
C ALA A 60 -3.20 8.24 10.41
N GLU A 61 -2.50 7.29 11.02
CA GLU A 61 -1.60 7.53 12.15
C GLU A 61 -0.48 8.49 11.79
N GLY A 62 0.18 8.27 10.65
CA GLY A 62 1.24 9.14 10.14
C GLY A 62 0.75 10.57 9.90
N ARG A 63 -0.43 10.73 9.28
CA ARG A 63 -1.06 12.05 9.08
C ARG A 63 -1.34 12.75 10.40
N LYS A 64 -1.91 12.05 11.37
CA LYS A 64 -2.20 12.61 12.70
C LYS A 64 -0.92 13.06 13.40
N LYS A 65 0.15 12.29 13.31
CA LYS A 65 1.46 12.67 13.88
C LYS A 65 2.01 13.94 13.23
N VAL A 66 1.99 14.01 11.90
CA VAL A 66 2.42 15.19 11.15
C VAL A 66 1.56 16.41 11.48
N GLU A 67 0.25 16.23 11.67
CA GLU A 67 -0.65 17.32 12.05
C GLU A 67 -0.34 17.89 13.45
N VAL A 68 -0.02 17.02 14.42
CA VAL A 68 0.43 17.44 15.75
C VAL A 68 1.77 18.19 15.66
N GLU A 69 2.75 17.65 14.95
CA GLU A 69 4.05 18.30 14.74
C GLU A 69 3.90 19.67 14.06
N LEU A 70 2.99 19.78 13.09
CA LEU A 70 2.68 21.03 12.42
C LEU A 70 2.04 22.06 13.37
N GLN A 71 1.09 21.63 14.20
CA GLN A 71 0.48 22.51 15.20
C GLN A 71 1.50 23.04 16.21
N GLU A 72 2.40 22.17 16.70
CA GLU A 72 3.48 22.58 17.60
C GLU A 72 4.45 23.57 16.92
N ALA A 73 4.83 23.30 15.66
CA ALA A 73 5.70 24.20 14.90
C ALA A 73 5.06 25.58 14.69
N LEU A 74 3.76 25.64 14.38
CA LEU A 74 3.01 26.88 14.25
C LEU A 74 2.91 27.64 15.58
N ALA A 75 2.66 26.94 16.68
CA ALA A 75 2.63 27.56 18.02
C ALA A 75 4.00 28.15 18.38
N ASN A 76 5.09 27.44 18.09
CA ASN A 76 6.45 27.93 18.30
C ASN A 76 6.76 29.16 17.43
N LEU A 77 6.30 29.18 16.18
CA LEU A 77 6.47 30.33 15.29
C LEU A 77 5.73 31.57 15.82
N GLU A 78 4.50 31.40 16.32
CA GLU A 78 3.73 32.51 16.89
C GLU A 78 4.40 33.06 18.16
N ASN A 79 4.89 32.17 19.04
CA ASN A 79 5.67 32.58 20.21
C ASN A 79 6.94 33.37 19.81
N GLN A 80 7.69 32.87 18.82
CA GLN A 80 8.88 33.57 18.31
C GLN A 80 8.54 34.94 17.73
N LYS A 81 7.42 35.06 17.01
CA LYS A 81 6.93 36.33 16.48
C LYS A 81 6.58 37.30 17.61
N GLU A 82 5.88 36.87 18.65
CA GLU A 82 5.56 37.72 19.80
C GLU A 82 6.81 38.20 20.53
N GLU A 83 7.78 37.31 20.79
CA GLU A 83 9.06 37.68 21.40
C GLU A 83 9.83 38.67 20.54
N THR A 84 9.84 38.45 19.22
CA THR A 84 10.52 39.34 18.27
C THR A 84 9.89 40.73 18.28
N ILE A 85 8.55 40.84 18.27
CA ILE A 85 7.84 42.12 18.35
C ILE A 85 8.20 42.86 19.65
N LYS A 86 8.18 42.17 20.79
CA LYS A 86 8.59 42.76 22.08
C LYS A 86 10.03 43.25 22.06
N SER A 87 10.94 42.51 21.41
CA SER A 87 12.34 42.93 21.26
C SER A 87 12.49 44.16 20.35
N LEU A 88 11.66 44.24 19.30
CA LEU A 88 11.67 45.33 18.34
C LEU A 88 11.14 46.63 18.95
N ASP A 89 10.18 46.60 19.88
CA ASP A 89 9.69 47.83 20.54
C ASP A 89 10.81 48.64 21.19
N SER A 90 11.78 47.96 21.81
CA SER A 90 12.94 48.62 22.42
C SER A 90 13.85 49.24 21.36
N GLN A 91 14.02 48.57 20.22
CA GLN A 91 14.78 49.09 19.09
C GLN A 91 14.06 50.27 18.42
N ILE A 92 12.73 50.20 18.28
CA ILE A 92 11.89 51.28 17.72
C ILE A 92 12.00 52.53 18.59
N ALA A 93 11.95 52.39 19.92
CA ALA A 93 12.10 53.52 20.83
C ALA A 93 13.48 54.20 20.70
N ALA A 94 14.56 53.39 20.64
CA ALA A 94 15.90 53.90 20.43
C ALA A 94 16.06 54.61 19.08
N LEU A 95 15.56 53.99 18.00
CA LEU A 95 15.60 54.56 16.65
C LEU A 95 14.80 55.87 16.58
N SER A 96 13.64 55.93 17.23
CA SER A 96 12.80 57.12 17.30
C SER A 96 13.51 58.27 18.00
N GLN A 97 14.21 58.02 19.11
CA GLN A 97 15.03 59.03 19.78
C GLN A 97 16.20 59.51 18.91
N ASP A 98 16.87 58.58 18.21
CA ASP A 98 17.97 58.92 17.31
C ASP A 98 17.51 59.75 16.11
N ILE A 99 16.32 59.49 15.59
CA ILE A 99 15.70 60.34 14.55
C ILE A 99 15.47 61.74 15.10
N VAL A 100 14.82 61.89 16.27
CA VAL A 100 14.52 63.19 16.89
C VAL A 100 15.80 64.03 17.08
N LYS A 101 16.88 63.42 17.57
CA LYS A 101 18.19 64.08 17.73
C LYS A 101 18.78 64.57 16.42
N LYS A 102 18.49 63.90 15.30
CA LYS A 102 18.99 64.28 13.96
C LYS A 102 18.12 65.34 13.27
N VAL A 103 16.83 65.43 13.58
CA VAL A 103 15.91 66.37 12.91
C VAL A 103 15.74 67.70 13.63
N LEU A 104 16.02 67.79 14.94
CA LEU A 104 16.03 69.07 15.64
C LEU A 104 17.37 69.80 15.41
N PRO A 105 17.36 71.08 14.97
CA PRO A 105 18.57 71.86 14.84
C PRO A 105 19.14 72.21 16.23
N LEU A 106 20.46 72.03 16.38
CA LEU A 106 21.24 72.44 17.56
C LEU A 106 21.20 73.96 17.77
#